data_AF-A0A536CCR7-F1
#
_entry.id   AF-A0A536CCR7-F1
#
_cell.length_a   1.000
_cell.length_b   1.000
_cell.length_c   1.000
_cell.angle_alpha   90.00
_cell.angle_beta   90.00
_cell.angle_gamma   90.00
#
_symmetry.space_group_name_H-M   'P 1'
#
loop_
_entity.id
_entity.type
_entity.pdbx_description
1 polymer ?
#
loop_
_entity_poly.entity_id
_entity_poly.type
_entity_poly.pdbx_seq_one_letter_code
_entity_poly.pdbx_strand_id
1 'polypeptide(L)'
;RLHGTPVHETEIGRDPKAPVRESNLVRLLESGSRRRPALVSLETVELGPQAIRDEVDALALERGVSLVVCDAETDRALRAVGESLAYRRDVLWVGSAGLAEHLADLLELPRRRYVAPAIDASDGPVLLVTGSVSEITRQQVAAFLARPGVSEVALDACASSIGGEPARCAELERCCQRLRAALVRGSDCALIVDPRVGQVADADRLVDALGRVAADAARSHRLRGLILTGGDTARAVCRHLGVSGIHLLAEIQPGVPLGRLVGNSAVQLLAVTKAGAFGSERTLLDALDRLKGDT
;
A
#
# COMPACT_ATOMS: atom_id res chain seq x y z
N ARG A 1 11.77 -3.28 14.58
CA ARG A 1 10.88 -4.31 15.19
C ARG A 1 9.45 -4.02 14.77
N LEU A 2 8.54 -4.98 14.86
CA LEU A 2 7.10 -4.78 14.67
C LEU A 2 6.36 -5.33 15.89
N HIS A 3 5.66 -4.45 16.63
CA HIS A 3 5.00 -4.78 17.90
C HIS A 3 5.91 -5.52 18.92
N GLY A 4 7.17 -5.08 19.03
CA GLY A 4 8.18 -5.69 19.92
C GLY A 4 8.91 -6.91 19.33
N THR A 5 8.39 -7.53 18.27
CA THR A 5 8.99 -8.70 17.62
C THR A 5 9.99 -8.30 16.52
N PRO A 6 11.15 -8.99 16.39
CA PRO A 6 12.02 -8.82 15.23
C PRO A 6 11.27 -9.06 13.91
N VAL A 7 11.52 -8.23 12.89
CA VAL A 7 10.76 -8.27 11.61
C VAL A 7 10.84 -9.64 10.94
N HIS A 8 12.03 -10.26 10.92
CA HIS A 8 12.20 -11.58 10.30
C HIS A 8 11.46 -12.73 11.01
N GLU A 9 11.01 -12.52 12.25
CA GLU A 9 10.22 -13.49 13.01
C GLU A 9 8.70 -13.27 12.86
N THR A 10 8.30 -12.15 12.25
CA THR A 10 6.89 -11.83 11.98
C THR A 10 6.40 -12.46 10.68
N GLU A 11 5.11 -12.25 10.34
CA GLU A 11 4.55 -12.65 9.04
C GLU A 11 5.34 -12.09 7.84
N ILE A 12 5.97 -10.90 8.01
CA ILE A 12 6.78 -10.25 6.97
C ILE A 12 8.03 -11.07 6.63
N GLY A 13 8.58 -11.84 7.59
CA GLY A 13 9.69 -12.75 7.33
C GLY A 13 9.30 -13.97 6.48
N ARG A 14 7.99 -14.26 6.40
CA ARG A 14 7.41 -15.37 5.62
C ARG A 14 6.68 -14.87 4.37
N ASP A 15 6.84 -13.60 3.99
CA ASP A 15 6.21 -13.04 2.80
C ASP A 15 6.56 -13.89 1.56
N PRO A 16 5.57 -14.27 0.73
CA PRO A 16 5.79 -15.18 -0.39
C PRO A 16 6.65 -14.59 -1.51
N LYS A 17 6.78 -13.27 -1.59
CA LYS A 17 7.48 -12.57 -2.68
C LYS A 17 8.80 -11.95 -2.23
N ALA A 18 8.82 -11.32 -1.07
CA ALA A 18 9.98 -10.62 -0.52
C ALA A 18 10.17 -10.93 0.98
N PRO A 19 10.51 -12.19 1.34
CA PRO A 19 10.66 -12.58 2.74
C PRO A 19 11.85 -11.84 3.38
N VAL A 20 11.59 -11.14 4.47
CA VAL A 20 12.63 -10.42 5.23
C VAL A 20 13.31 -11.39 6.20
N ARG A 21 14.58 -11.74 5.94
CA ARG A 21 15.31 -12.75 6.73
C ARG A 21 16.27 -12.17 7.79
N GLU A 22 16.47 -10.86 7.79
CA GLU A 22 17.36 -10.15 8.70
C GLU A 22 16.63 -8.92 9.24
N SER A 23 16.70 -8.73 10.57
CA SER A 23 16.09 -7.57 11.25
C SER A 23 17.09 -6.45 11.50
N ASN A 24 18.39 -6.76 11.52
CA ASN A 24 19.44 -5.78 11.66
C ASN A 24 19.69 -5.08 10.31
N LEU A 25 19.25 -3.83 10.19
CA LEU A 25 19.36 -3.06 8.95
C LEU A 25 20.80 -2.85 8.49
N VAL A 26 21.77 -2.73 9.41
CA VAL A 26 23.19 -2.60 9.05
C VAL A 26 23.64 -3.86 8.33
N ARG A 27 23.44 -5.05 8.91
CA ARG A 27 23.78 -6.34 8.28
C ARG A 27 23.04 -6.56 6.96
N LEU A 28 21.76 -6.19 6.92
CA LEU A 28 20.96 -6.28 5.70
C LEU A 28 21.58 -5.42 4.57
N LEU A 29 21.97 -4.18 4.88
CA LEU A 29 22.60 -3.28 3.91
C LEU A 29 24.02 -3.72 3.54
N GLU A 30 24.80 -4.25 4.47
CA GLU A 30 26.14 -4.83 4.19
C GLU A 30 26.05 -5.94 3.16
N SER A 31 25.03 -6.80 3.24
CA SER A 31 24.85 -7.91 2.31
C SER A 31 24.46 -7.49 0.89
N GLY A 32 23.76 -6.35 0.76
CA GLY A 32 23.14 -5.90 -0.49
C GLY A 32 23.82 -4.71 -1.17
N SER A 33 24.83 -4.11 -0.54
CA SER A 33 25.42 -2.84 -0.97
C SER A 33 26.94 -2.90 -1.12
N ARG A 34 27.48 -2.12 -2.06
CA ARG A 34 28.93 -1.83 -2.15
C ARG A 34 29.38 -0.71 -1.21
N ARG A 35 28.41 0.00 -0.60
CA ARG A 35 28.63 1.09 0.35
C ARG A 35 28.60 0.53 1.76
N ARG A 36 29.54 0.95 2.61
CA ARG A 36 29.58 0.52 4.01
C ARG A 36 28.50 1.27 4.81
N PRO A 37 27.59 0.55 5.49
CA PRO A 37 26.69 1.15 6.46
C PRO A 37 27.34 1.36 7.82
N ALA A 38 26.88 2.37 8.53
CA ALA A 38 27.20 2.67 9.92
C ALA A 38 25.91 2.90 10.71
N LEU A 39 25.99 2.81 12.03
CA LEU A 39 24.85 2.97 12.95
C LEU A 39 25.06 4.18 13.85
N VAL A 40 24.09 5.09 13.87
CA VAL A 40 23.88 6.02 14.98
C VAL A 40 22.91 5.33 15.94
N SER A 41 23.42 4.96 17.11
CA SER A 41 22.68 4.17 18.10
C SER A 41 21.52 4.96 18.72
N LEU A 42 20.59 4.23 19.34
CA LEU A 42 19.50 4.86 20.08
C LEU A 42 20.01 5.79 21.18
N GLU A 43 21.10 5.43 21.87
CA GLU A 43 21.74 6.26 22.91
C GLU A 43 22.19 7.61 22.35
N THR A 44 22.87 7.62 21.19
CA THR A 44 23.29 8.86 20.53
C THR A 44 22.08 9.69 20.08
N VAL A 45 21.02 9.04 19.58
CA VAL A 45 19.79 9.73 19.16
C VAL A 45 19.07 10.38 20.34
N GLU A 46 19.04 9.73 21.51
CA GLU A 46 18.43 10.24 22.73
C GLU A 46 19.15 11.47 23.31
N LEU A 47 20.46 11.58 23.08
CA LEU A 47 21.25 12.79 23.41
C LEU A 47 20.87 14.01 22.56
N GLY A 48 20.16 13.80 21.45
CA GLY A 48 19.54 14.84 20.64
C GLY A 48 20.33 15.29 19.40
N PRO A 49 19.83 16.32 18.68
CA PRO A 49 20.29 16.65 17.33
C PRO A 49 21.78 16.96 17.20
N GLN A 50 22.41 17.53 18.24
CA GLN A 50 23.84 17.84 18.19
C GLN A 50 24.70 16.58 18.26
N ALA A 51 24.38 15.64 19.17
CA ALA A 51 25.12 14.38 19.27
C ALA A 51 25.00 13.55 17.98
N ILE A 52 23.80 13.54 17.36
CA ILE A 52 23.60 12.90 16.05
C ILE A 52 24.48 13.56 14.99
N ARG A 53 24.53 14.90 14.94
CA ARG A 53 25.40 15.63 13.99
C ARG A 53 26.86 15.22 14.15
N ASP A 54 27.37 15.30 15.37
CA ASP A 54 28.77 15.04 15.67
C ASP A 54 29.16 13.59 15.30
N GLU A 55 28.28 12.62 15.59
CA GLU A 55 28.48 11.22 15.22
C GLU A 55 28.46 11.02 13.70
N VAL A 56 27.50 11.62 12.98
CA VAL A 56 27.42 11.51 11.52
C VAL A 56 28.62 12.14 10.84
N ASP A 57 29.10 13.28 11.33
CA ASP A 57 30.28 13.94 10.78
C ASP A 57 31.56 13.13 11.05
N ALA A 58 31.67 12.50 12.22
CA ALA A 58 32.76 11.56 12.51
C ALA A 58 32.73 10.34 11.56
N LEU A 59 31.56 9.72 11.39
CA LEU A 59 31.35 8.58 10.49
C LEU A 59 31.64 8.92 9.03
N ALA A 60 31.33 10.15 8.59
CA ALA A 60 31.59 10.62 7.23
C ALA A 60 33.09 10.70 6.89
N LEU A 61 33.98 10.78 7.89
CA LEU A 61 35.43 10.76 7.70
C LEU A 61 35.98 9.33 7.51
N GLU A 62 35.21 8.30 7.86
CA GLU A 62 35.63 6.91 7.71
C GLU A 62 35.58 6.45 6.25
N ARG A 63 36.61 5.70 5.82
CA ARG A 63 36.68 5.22 4.44
C ARG A 63 35.52 4.29 4.10
N GLY A 64 34.75 4.66 3.08
CA GLY A 64 33.70 3.84 2.48
C GLY A 64 32.34 3.93 3.16
N VAL A 65 32.23 4.64 4.30
CA VAL A 65 30.94 4.91 4.95
C VAL A 65 30.15 5.90 4.10
N SER A 66 28.97 5.46 3.67
CA SER A 66 28.06 6.29 2.87
C SER A 66 26.59 5.92 3.06
N LEU A 67 26.31 5.02 3.99
CA LEU A 67 24.97 4.70 4.47
C LEU A 67 25.00 4.87 5.98
N VAL A 68 24.11 5.68 6.52
CA VAL A 68 23.98 5.87 7.97
C VAL A 68 22.58 5.42 8.35
N VAL A 69 22.50 4.43 9.22
CA VAL A 69 21.26 3.94 9.83
C VAL A 69 21.14 4.63 11.18
N CYS A 70 19.99 5.22 11.48
CA CYS A 70 19.71 5.79 12.80
C CYS A 70 18.62 4.97 13.48
N ASP A 71 18.85 4.59 14.73
CA ASP A 71 17.79 4.00 15.55
C ASP A 71 16.72 5.04 15.89
N ALA A 72 15.47 4.60 16.01
CA ALA A 72 14.37 5.43 16.48
C ALA A 72 13.24 4.56 17.06
N GLU A 73 12.78 4.93 18.25
CA GLU A 73 11.61 4.30 18.90
C GLU A 73 10.42 5.26 19.05
N THR A 74 10.61 6.56 18.79
CA THR A 74 9.59 7.61 18.96
C THR A 74 9.63 8.63 17.83
N ASP A 75 8.51 9.33 17.61
CA ASP A 75 8.44 10.46 16.67
C ASP A 75 9.42 11.58 17.04
N ARG A 76 9.70 11.76 18.34
CA ARG A 76 10.72 12.69 18.81
C ARG A 76 12.11 12.30 18.32
N ALA A 77 12.45 11.02 18.35
CA ALA A 77 13.73 10.52 17.83
C ALA A 77 13.83 10.74 16.31
N LEU A 78 12.76 10.44 15.55
CA LEU A 78 12.71 10.68 14.10
C LEU A 78 12.86 12.17 13.77
N ARG A 79 12.20 13.05 14.52
CA ARG A 79 12.36 14.50 14.38
C ARG A 79 13.78 14.96 14.68
N ALA A 80 14.41 14.43 15.73
CA ALA A 80 15.78 14.78 16.10
C ALA A 80 16.79 14.40 14.99
N VAL A 81 16.60 13.22 14.36
CA VAL A 81 17.38 12.81 13.19
C VAL A 81 17.18 13.79 12.04
N GLY A 82 15.94 14.19 11.74
CA GLY A 82 15.66 15.21 10.73
C GLY A 82 16.36 16.54 11.03
N GLU A 83 16.19 17.09 12.23
CA GLU A 83 16.78 18.36 12.68
C GLU A 83 18.30 18.33 12.65
N SER A 84 18.90 17.17 12.89
CA SER A 84 20.35 17.01 12.89
C SER A 84 20.94 17.22 11.49
N LEU A 85 20.26 16.83 10.41
CA LEU A 85 20.87 16.82 9.06
C LEU A 85 20.12 17.66 8.00
N ALA A 86 18.96 18.24 8.30
CA ALA A 86 18.14 18.99 7.32
C ALA A 86 18.86 20.19 6.66
N TYR A 87 19.88 20.74 7.32
CA TYR A 87 20.70 21.83 6.76
C TYR A 87 21.65 21.33 5.65
N ARG A 88 21.99 20.03 5.64
CA ARG A 88 22.88 19.44 4.64
C ARG A 88 22.16 19.28 3.31
N ARG A 89 22.92 19.43 2.22
CA ARG A 89 22.43 19.32 0.82
C ARG A 89 22.97 18.09 0.10
N ASP A 90 23.87 17.37 0.73
CA ASP A 90 24.54 16.17 0.24
C ASP A 90 24.05 14.88 0.94
N VAL A 91 22.95 14.98 1.67
CA VAL A 91 22.26 13.85 2.30
C VAL A 91 21.11 13.40 1.41
N LEU A 92 21.10 12.11 1.05
CA LEU A 92 19.93 11.45 0.47
C LEU A 92 19.15 10.77 1.59
N TRP A 93 17.95 11.27 1.87
CA TRP A 93 17.06 10.69 2.88
C TRP A 93 16.44 9.38 2.39
N VAL A 94 16.54 8.33 3.21
CA VAL A 94 15.97 7.01 2.94
C VAL A 94 15.20 6.56 4.17
N GLY A 95 13.90 6.29 4.02
CA GLY A 95 13.04 5.90 5.13
C GLY A 95 11.60 5.65 4.69
N SER A 96 10.75 5.32 5.65
CA SER A 96 9.30 5.16 5.46
C SER A 96 8.55 6.47 5.75
N ALA A 97 7.22 6.40 5.84
CA ALA A 97 6.37 7.55 6.14
C ALA A 97 6.74 8.28 7.44
N GLY A 98 7.17 7.55 8.48
CA GLY A 98 7.50 8.16 9.78
C GLY A 98 8.64 9.18 9.70
N LEU A 99 9.67 8.92 8.89
CA LEU A 99 10.73 9.92 8.66
C LEU A 99 10.23 11.05 7.75
N ALA A 100 9.49 10.71 6.70
CA ALA A 100 9.01 11.67 5.71
C ALA A 100 8.10 12.76 6.32
N GLU A 101 7.28 12.40 7.31
CA GLU A 101 6.38 13.32 8.01
C GLU A 101 7.12 14.48 8.68
N HIS A 102 8.25 14.20 9.34
CA HIS A 102 9.06 15.24 9.96
C HIS A 102 9.90 16.02 8.95
N LEU A 103 10.36 15.38 7.87
CA LEU A 103 11.21 16.03 6.88
C LEU A 103 10.48 17.12 6.09
N ALA A 104 9.18 16.98 5.84
CA ALA A 104 8.41 17.97 5.08
C ALA A 104 8.52 19.37 5.70
N ASP A 105 8.48 19.44 7.02
CA ASP A 105 8.55 20.68 7.79
C ASP A 105 9.99 21.21 7.88
N LEU A 106 10.94 20.32 8.12
CA LEU A 106 12.34 20.66 8.35
C LEU A 106 13.08 21.09 7.08
N LEU A 107 12.66 20.58 5.92
CA LEU A 107 13.20 20.96 4.62
C LEU A 107 12.51 22.19 4.02
N GLU A 108 11.60 22.83 4.78
CA GLU A 108 10.85 24.01 4.36
C GLU A 108 10.17 23.84 2.99
N LEU A 109 9.65 22.63 2.73
CA LEU A 109 9.03 22.33 1.45
C LEU A 109 7.82 23.25 1.23
N PRO A 110 7.57 23.72 -0.02
CA PRO A 110 6.46 24.62 -0.30
C PRO A 110 5.12 24.03 0.16
N ARG A 111 4.53 24.60 1.21
CA ARG A 111 3.21 24.22 1.68
C ARG A 111 2.16 24.84 0.77
N ARG A 112 1.59 24.06 -0.14
CA ARG A 112 0.32 24.44 -0.77
C ARG A 112 -0.79 24.18 0.23
N ARG A 113 -1.60 25.19 0.53
CA ARG A 113 -2.83 25.01 1.32
C ARG A 113 -3.75 24.09 0.53
N TYR A 114 -3.74 22.81 0.88
CA TYR A 114 -4.54 21.81 0.22
C TYR A 114 -5.90 21.76 0.91
N VAL A 115 -6.94 22.17 0.19
CA VAL A 115 -8.32 22.00 0.62
C VAL A 115 -8.80 20.71 -0.03
N ALA A 116 -9.03 19.68 0.78
CA ALA A 116 -9.61 18.45 0.29
C ALA A 116 -10.95 18.75 -0.38
N PRO A 117 -11.18 18.34 -1.65
CA PRO A 117 -12.45 18.56 -2.28
C PRO A 117 -13.54 17.79 -1.53
N ALA A 118 -14.72 18.40 -1.42
CA ALA A 118 -15.90 17.69 -0.99
C ALA A 118 -16.13 16.49 -1.92
N ILE A 119 -16.50 15.36 -1.33
CA ILE A 119 -16.80 14.14 -2.05
C ILE A 119 -18.32 14.03 -2.08
N ASP A 120 -18.93 14.59 -3.13
CA ASP A 120 -20.39 14.67 -3.26
C ASP A 120 -21.02 13.29 -3.18
N ALA A 121 -22.11 13.12 -2.43
CA ALA A 121 -22.81 11.83 -2.34
C ALA A 121 -23.17 11.29 -3.74
N SER A 122 -23.06 9.98 -3.93
CA SER A 122 -23.31 9.33 -5.22
C SER A 122 -23.68 7.87 -5.07
N ASP A 123 -24.72 7.47 -5.79
CA ASP A 123 -25.26 6.10 -5.76
C ASP A 123 -24.44 5.08 -6.56
N GLY A 124 -23.41 5.52 -7.30
CA GLY A 124 -22.53 4.62 -8.04
C GLY A 124 -21.93 3.51 -7.16
N PRO A 125 -21.79 2.27 -7.66
CA PRO A 125 -21.25 1.17 -6.89
C PRO A 125 -19.74 1.35 -6.64
N VAL A 126 -19.28 0.84 -5.50
CA VAL A 126 -17.87 0.75 -5.12
C VAL A 126 -17.39 -0.68 -5.36
N LEU A 127 -16.20 -0.81 -5.94
CA LEU A 127 -15.56 -2.10 -6.17
C LEU A 127 -14.31 -2.23 -5.28
N LEU A 128 -14.38 -3.16 -4.32
CA LEU A 128 -13.22 -3.66 -3.59
C LEU A 128 -12.49 -4.70 -4.44
N VAL A 129 -11.17 -4.57 -4.57
CA VAL A 129 -10.29 -5.54 -5.22
C VAL A 129 -9.19 -5.94 -4.26
N THR A 130 -9.12 -7.23 -3.93
CA THR A 130 -8.10 -7.78 -3.03
C THR A 130 -7.40 -8.99 -3.62
N GLY A 131 -6.07 -8.90 -3.69
CA GLY A 131 -5.18 -10.04 -3.85
C GLY A 131 -4.44 -10.41 -2.57
N SER A 132 -4.64 -9.64 -1.49
CA SER A 132 -3.94 -9.83 -0.22
C SER A 132 -4.55 -10.98 0.57
N VAL A 133 -3.67 -11.83 1.12
CA VAL A 133 -4.02 -12.98 1.97
C VAL A 133 -3.62 -12.76 3.43
N SER A 134 -3.34 -11.52 3.86
CA SER A 134 -3.05 -11.24 5.28
C SER A 134 -4.27 -11.49 6.17
N GLU A 135 -4.04 -11.79 7.45
CA GLU A 135 -5.12 -12.05 8.40
C GLU A 135 -6.04 -10.85 8.58
N ILE A 136 -5.48 -9.66 8.75
CA ILE A 136 -6.25 -8.42 8.88
C ILE A 136 -7.08 -8.14 7.61
N THR A 137 -6.55 -8.44 6.41
CA THR A 137 -7.34 -8.28 5.18
C THR A 137 -8.52 -9.24 5.15
N ARG A 138 -8.37 -10.49 5.59
CA ARG A 138 -9.48 -11.45 5.64
C ARG A 138 -10.60 -10.97 6.57
N GLN A 139 -10.25 -10.46 7.75
CA GLN A 139 -11.21 -9.89 8.71
C GLN A 139 -11.94 -8.68 8.10
N GLN A 140 -11.20 -7.76 7.49
CA GLN A 140 -11.75 -6.58 6.84
C GLN A 140 -12.69 -6.94 5.67
N VAL A 141 -12.33 -7.94 4.85
CA VAL A 141 -13.17 -8.43 3.73
C VAL A 141 -14.44 -9.08 4.26
N ALA A 142 -14.36 -9.87 5.32
CA ALA A 142 -15.55 -10.47 5.94
C ALA A 142 -16.51 -9.39 6.45
N ALA A 143 -15.98 -8.34 7.10
CA ALA A 143 -16.78 -7.19 7.54
C ALA A 143 -17.40 -6.43 6.35
N PHE A 144 -16.65 -6.25 5.26
CA PHE A 144 -17.15 -5.62 4.04
C PHE A 144 -18.29 -6.43 3.39
N LEU A 145 -18.14 -7.75 3.28
CA LEU A 145 -19.15 -8.66 2.72
C LEU A 145 -20.41 -8.78 3.59
N ALA A 146 -20.31 -8.53 4.90
CA ALA A 146 -21.45 -8.54 5.80
C ALA A 146 -22.39 -7.33 5.60
N ARG A 147 -21.96 -6.29 4.87
CA ARG A 147 -22.79 -5.11 4.61
C ARG A 147 -23.89 -5.41 3.59
N PRO A 148 -25.16 -5.03 3.85
CA PRO A 148 -26.24 -5.21 2.89
C PRO A 148 -25.94 -4.55 1.55
N GLY A 149 -26.28 -5.22 0.45
CA GLY A 149 -26.06 -4.71 -0.90
C GLY A 149 -24.66 -4.98 -1.48
N VAL A 150 -23.79 -5.70 -0.76
CA VAL A 150 -22.49 -6.13 -1.25
C VAL A 150 -22.57 -7.52 -1.90
N SER A 151 -22.00 -7.67 -3.09
CA SER A 151 -21.88 -8.94 -3.81
C SER A 151 -20.44 -9.43 -3.87
N GLU A 152 -20.22 -10.72 -3.57
CA GLU A 152 -18.91 -11.36 -3.70
C GLU A 152 -18.71 -11.94 -5.11
N VAL A 153 -17.52 -11.69 -5.68
CA VAL A 153 -17.00 -12.38 -6.86
C VAL A 153 -15.62 -12.92 -6.51
N ALA A 154 -15.54 -14.22 -6.24
CA ALA A 154 -14.27 -14.89 -6.01
C ALA A 154 -13.68 -15.35 -7.36
N LEU A 155 -12.40 -15.02 -7.58
CA LEU A 155 -11.57 -15.50 -8.69
C LEU A 155 -10.92 -16.83 -8.26
N ASP A 156 -11.11 -17.86 -9.08
CA ASP A 156 -10.49 -19.17 -8.88
C ASP A 156 -9.00 -19.10 -9.24
N ALA A 157 -8.15 -19.24 -8.22
CA ALA A 157 -6.71 -19.15 -8.40
C ALA A 157 -6.14 -20.31 -9.23
N CYS A 158 -6.74 -21.50 -9.20
CA CYS A 158 -6.29 -22.68 -9.94
C CYS A 158 -6.57 -22.48 -11.42
N ALA A 159 -7.81 -22.13 -11.75
CA ALA A 159 -8.19 -21.83 -13.13
C ALA A 159 -7.39 -20.65 -13.71
N SER A 160 -7.04 -19.66 -12.87
CA SER A 160 -6.32 -18.45 -13.29
C SER A 160 -4.80 -18.59 -13.38
N SER A 161 -4.17 -19.43 -12.54
CA SER A 161 -2.70 -19.54 -12.44
C SER A 161 -2.13 -20.85 -12.99
N ILE A 162 -2.83 -21.97 -12.84
CA ILE A 162 -2.37 -23.32 -13.21
C ILE A 162 -3.09 -23.84 -14.47
N GLY A 163 -4.35 -23.46 -14.65
CA GLY A 163 -5.16 -23.86 -15.80
C GLY A 163 -4.54 -23.47 -17.14
N GLY A 164 -4.83 -24.27 -18.17
CA GLY A 164 -4.50 -23.89 -19.55
C GLY A 164 -5.28 -22.66 -20.02
N GLU A 165 -4.85 -22.06 -21.14
CA GLU A 165 -5.43 -20.84 -21.71
C GLU A 165 -6.98 -20.85 -21.76
N PRO A 166 -7.67 -21.93 -22.18
CA PRO A 166 -9.14 -21.95 -22.24
C PRO A 166 -9.81 -21.82 -20.86
N ALA A 167 -9.27 -22.50 -19.84
CA ALA A 167 -9.82 -22.45 -18.48
C ALA A 167 -9.66 -21.05 -17.89
N ARG A 168 -8.52 -20.41 -18.15
CA ARG A 168 -8.26 -19.03 -17.73
C ARG A 168 -9.21 -18.05 -18.41
N CYS A 169 -9.38 -18.14 -19.72
CA CYS A 169 -10.31 -17.27 -20.45
C CYS A 169 -11.75 -17.43 -19.93
N ALA A 170 -12.20 -18.66 -19.71
CA ALA A 170 -13.52 -18.93 -19.16
C ALA A 170 -13.70 -18.36 -17.74
N GLU A 171 -12.67 -18.45 -16.90
CA GLU A 171 -12.71 -17.92 -15.53
C GLU A 171 -12.74 -16.39 -15.49
N LEU A 172 -11.92 -15.74 -16.33
CA LEU A 172 -11.95 -14.27 -16.48
C LEU A 172 -13.31 -13.80 -16.98
N GLU A 173 -13.86 -14.47 -18.00
CA GLU A 173 -15.18 -14.15 -18.54
C GLU A 173 -16.28 -14.32 -17.48
N ARG A 174 -16.26 -15.44 -16.74
CA ARG A 174 -17.19 -15.69 -15.63
C ARG A 174 -17.14 -14.58 -14.58
N CYS A 175 -15.95 -14.16 -14.18
CA CYS A 175 -15.79 -13.08 -13.21
C CYS A 175 -16.30 -11.74 -13.74
N CYS A 176 -15.95 -11.37 -14.98
CA CYS A 176 -16.44 -10.16 -15.63
C CYS A 176 -17.98 -10.15 -15.73
N GLN A 177 -18.60 -11.25 -16.16
CA GLN A 177 -20.06 -11.36 -16.27
C GLN A 177 -20.75 -11.21 -14.91
N ARG A 178 -20.26 -11.90 -13.87
CA ARG A 178 -20.82 -11.79 -12.51
C ARG A 178 -20.69 -10.38 -11.95
N LEU A 179 -19.53 -9.77 -12.13
CA LEU A 179 -19.25 -8.43 -11.63
C LEU A 179 -20.13 -7.40 -12.33
N ARG A 180 -20.22 -7.44 -13.67
CA ARG A 180 -21.15 -6.58 -14.43
C ARG A 180 -22.60 -6.77 -13.98
N ALA A 181 -23.07 -8.00 -13.80
CA ALA A 181 -24.44 -8.27 -13.36
C ALA A 181 -24.75 -7.67 -11.97
N ALA A 182 -23.80 -7.73 -11.04
CA ALA A 182 -23.95 -7.12 -9.71
C ALA A 182 -23.92 -5.59 -9.78
N LEU A 183 -22.98 -5.01 -10.53
CA LEU A 183 -22.86 -3.57 -10.69
C LEU A 183 -24.09 -2.95 -11.37
N VAL A 184 -24.69 -3.62 -12.37
CA VAL A 184 -25.95 -3.17 -13.00
C VAL A 184 -27.13 -3.10 -12.02
N ARG A 185 -27.13 -3.93 -10.96
CA ARG A 185 -28.12 -3.86 -9.89
C ARG A 185 -27.83 -2.77 -8.86
N GLY A 186 -26.74 -2.00 -9.03
CA GLY A 186 -26.27 -1.02 -8.07
C GLY A 186 -25.57 -1.62 -6.84
N SER A 187 -25.25 -2.91 -6.86
CA SER A 187 -24.56 -3.57 -5.74
C SER A 187 -23.10 -3.15 -5.69
N ASP A 188 -22.63 -2.81 -4.49
CA ASP A 188 -21.19 -2.76 -4.21
C ASP A 188 -20.62 -4.17 -4.35
N CYS A 189 -19.34 -4.29 -4.71
CA CYS A 189 -18.77 -5.59 -5.05
C CYS A 189 -17.40 -5.80 -4.40
N ALA A 190 -17.11 -7.04 -4.03
CA ALA A 190 -15.78 -7.48 -3.65
C ALA A 190 -15.26 -8.52 -4.65
N LEU A 191 -14.24 -8.14 -5.42
CA LEU A 191 -13.46 -9.04 -6.25
C LEU A 191 -12.28 -9.56 -5.42
N ILE A 192 -12.33 -10.83 -5.06
CA ILE A 192 -11.38 -11.47 -4.15
C ILE A 192 -10.74 -12.69 -4.80
N VAL A 193 -9.60 -13.14 -4.29
CA VAL A 193 -9.06 -14.48 -4.61
C VAL A 193 -9.72 -15.50 -3.70
N ASP A 194 -10.23 -16.61 -4.23
CA ASP A 194 -10.79 -17.69 -3.41
C ASP A 194 -9.69 -18.31 -2.53
N PRO A 195 -9.77 -18.20 -1.19
CA PRO A 195 -8.76 -18.70 -0.28
C PRO A 195 -8.76 -20.24 -0.16
N ARG A 196 -9.79 -20.93 -0.67
CA ARG A 196 -9.89 -22.40 -0.65
C ARG A 196 -8.96 -23.05 -1.67
N VAL A 197 -8.36 -22.25 -2.54
CA VAL A 197 -7.46 -22.73 -3.56
C VAL A 197 -6.04 -22.77 -2.99
N GLY A 198 -5.55 -23.99 -2.72
CA GLY A 198 -4.18 -24.23 -2.30
C GLY A 198 -3.15 -23.81 -3.37
N GLN A 199 -1.89 -23.65 -2.94
CA GLN A 199 -0.71 -23.19 -3.71
C GLN A 199 -1.00 -22.45 -5.02
N VAL A 200 -0.95 -21.12 -4.96
CA VAL A 200 -0.87 -20.27 -6.15
C VAL A 200 0.48 -20.53 -6.82
N ALA A 201 0.49 -21.21 -7.96
CA ALA A 201 1.74 -21.52 -8.68
C ALA A 201 2.40 -20.26 -9.30
N ASP A 202 1.60 -19.24 -9.62
CA ASP A 202 2.06 -17.97 -10.17
C ASP A 202 1.22 -16.79 -9.63
N ALA A 203 1.75 -16.13 -8.61
CA ALA A 203 1.09 -15.00 -7.94
C ALA A 203 0.97 -13.77 -8.84
N ASP A 204 1.96 -13.53 -9.72
CA ASP A 204 1.93 -12.37 -10.62
C ASP A 204 0.86 -12.54 -11.69
N ARG A 205 0.64 -13.76 -12.21
CA ARG A 205 -0.48 -14.05 -13.12
C ARG A 205 -1.85 -13.85 -12.46
N LEU A 206 -1.99 -14.29 -11.21
CA LEU A 206 -3.23 -14.10 -10.46
C LEU A 206 -3.53 -12.61 -10.24
N VAL A 207 -2.52 -11.82 -9.87
CA VAL A 207 -2.63 -10.37 -9.75
C VAL A 207 -2.95 -9.71 -11.09
N ASP A 208 -2.36 -10.16 -12.20
CA ASP A 208 -2.70 -9.68 -13.55
C ASP A 208 -4.17 -9.97 -13.90
N ALA A 209 -4.67 -11.17 -13.59
CA ALA A 209 -6.05 -11.58 -13.80
C ALA A 209 -7.04 -10.69 -13.01
N LEU A 210 -6.78 -10.46 -11.72
CA LEU A 210 -7.56 -9.51 -10.90
C LEU A 210 -7.59 -8.11 -11.53
N GLY A 211 -6.41 -7.63 -11.96
CA GLY A 211 -6.27 -6.33 -12.62
C GLY A 211 -7.11 -6.22 -13.89
N ARG A 212 -7.15 -7.28 -14.72
CA ARG A 212 -7.96 -7.32 -15.95
C ARG A 212 -9.45 -7.27 -15.65
N VAL A 213 -9.94 -8.10 -14.73
CA VAL A 213 -11.37 -8.17 -14.38
C VAL A 213 -11.84 -6.84 -13.78
N ALA A 214 -11.05 -6.26 -12.87
CA ALA A 214 -11.38 -4.98 -12.26
C ALA A 214 -11.41 -3.84 -13.31
N ALA A 215 -10.43 -3.81 -14.22
CA ALA A 215 -10.39 -2.81 -15.27
C ALA A 215 -11.54 -2.96 -16.29
N ASP A 216 -11.95 -4.18 -16.60
CA ASP A 216 -13.13 -4.43 -17.43
C ASP A 216 -14.41 -3.89 -16.78
N ALA A 217 -14.61 -4.17 -15.49
CA ALA A 217 -15.75 -3.66 -14.73
C ALA A 217 -15.77 -2.13 -14.63
N ALA A 218 -14.62 -1.51 -14.36
CA ALA A 218 -14.49 -0.06 -14.26
C ALA A 218 -14.68 0.67 -15.61
N ARG A 219 -14.46 0.00 -16.74
CA ARG A 219 -14.75 0.54 -18.08
C ARG A 219 -16.20 0.31 -18.51
N SER A 220 -16.77 -0.84 -18.16
CA SER A 220 -18.12 -1.24 -18.57
C SER A 220 -19.23 -0.64 -17.70
N HIS A 221 -18.88 -0.14 -16.50
CA HIS A 221 -19.85 0.43 -15.58
C HIS A 221 -19.31 1.70 -14.90
N ARG A 222 -20.18 2.66 -14.63
CA ARG A 222 -19.84 3.89 -13.92
C ARG A 222 -19.72 3.60 -12.43
N LEU A 223 -18.52 3.22 -12.00
CA LEU A 223 -18.21 3.06 -10.58
C LEU A 223 -18.15 4.43 -9.88
N ARG A 224 -18.42 4.42 -8.58
CA ARG A 224 -18.11 5.55 -7.71
C ARG A 224 -16.63 5.58 -7.35
N GLY A 225 -16.08 4.43 -7.01
CA GLY A 225 -14.67 4.32 -6.67
C GLY A 225 -14.19 2.89 -6.54
N LEU A 226 -12.87 2.78 -6.40
CA LEU A 226 -12.17 1.53 -6.19
C LEU A 226 -11.59 1.52 -4.77
N ILE A 227 -11.66 0.38 -4.11
CA ILE A 227 -10.85 0.10 -2.92
C ILE A 227 -9.85 -0.98 -3.32
N LEU A 228 -8.56 -0.67 -3.31
CA LEU A 228 -7.50 -1.53 -3.78
C LEU A 228 -6.62 -1.94 -2.59
N THR A 229 -6.60 -3.23 -2.26
CA THR A 229 -5.77 -3.75 -1.16
C THR A 229 -4.66 -4.66 -1.68
N GLY A 230 -3.43 -4.37 -1.25
CA GLY A 230 -2.19 -4.95 -1.76
C GLY A 230 -1.54 -4.08 -2.84
N GLY A 231 -0.24 -3.83 -2.70
CA GLY A 231 0.50 -2.96 -3.63
C GLY A 231 0.54 -3.50 -5.06
N ASP A 232 0.74 -4.81 -5.22
CA ASP A 232 0.76 -5.46 -6.53
C ASP A 232 -0.63 -5.44 -7.20
N THR A 233 -1.69 -5.71 -6.43
CA THR A 233 -3.09 -5.57 -6.88
C THR A 233 -3.38 -4.16 -7.38
N ALA A 234 -3.05 -3.13 -6.58
CA ALA A 234 -3.28 -1.75 -6.95
C ALA A 234 -2.51 -1.37 -8.23
N ARG A 235 -1.24 -1.78 -8.34
CA ARG A 235 -0.42 -1.57 -9.54
C ARG A 235 -1.00 -2.25 -10.77
N ALA A 236 -1.48 -3.49 -10.65
CA ALA A 236 -2.06 -4.23 -11.76
C ALA A 236 -3.36 -3.60 -12.26
N VAL A 237 -4.26 -3.21 -11.35
CA VAL A 237 -5.50 -2.50 -11.71
C VAL A 237 -5.18 -1.16 -12.40
N CYS A 238 -4.29 -0.36 -11.82
CA CYS A 238 -3.87 0.92 -12.41
C CYS A 238 -3.26 0.75 -13.80
N ARG A 239 -2.36 -0.24 -13.97
CA ARG A 239 -1.76 -0.54 -15.29
C ARG A 239 -2.82 -0.91 -16.31
N HIS A 240 -3.74 -1.80 -15.95
CA HIS A 240 -4.81 -2.22 -16.87
C HIS A 240 -5.79 -1.10 -17.17
N LEU A 241 -5.97 -0.11 -16.28
CA LEU A 241 -6.78 1.08 -16.52
C LEU A 241 -6.05 2.20 -17.27
N GLY A 242 -4.74 2.07 -17.54
CA GLY A 242 -3.96 3.15 -18.15
C GLY A 242 -3.74 4.35 -17.21
N VAL A 243 -3.75 4.11 -15.91
CA VAL A 243 -3.48 5.10 -14.86
C VAL A 243 -1.99 5.33 -14.75
N SER A 244 -1.59 6.59 -14.84
CA SER A 244 -0.20 7.05 -14.70
C SER A 244 0.09 7.67 -13.34
N GLY A 245 -0.94 7.97 -12.53
CA GLY A 245 -0.76 8.53 -11.21
C GLY A 245 -2.04 8.61 -10.38
N ILE A 246 -1.89 9.03 -9.13
CA ILE A 246 -3.00 9.26 -8.21
C ILE A 246 -2.83 10.65 -7.62
N HIS A 247 -3.82 11.51 -7.82
CA HIS A 247 -3.89 12.80 -7.16
C HIS A 247 -4.47 12.59 -5.75
N LEU A 248 -3.64 12.73 -4.72
CA LEU A 248 -4.06 12.50 -3.33
C LEU A 248 -5.10 13.54 -2.90
N LEU A 249 -6.18 13.05 -2.30
CA LEU A 249 -7.32 13.85 -1.87
C LEU A 249 -7.49 13.97 -0.38
N ALA A 250 -7.27 12.86 0.34
CA ALA A 250 -7.41 12.78 1.79
C ALA A 250 -6.73 11.51 2.28
N GLU A 251 -6.72 11.34 3.59
CA GLU A 251 -6.35 10.10 4.25
C GLU A 251 -7.54 9.62 5.08
N ILE A 252 -7.94 8.36 4.90
CA ILE A 252 -9.09 7.78 5.62
C ILE A 252 -8.65 7.30 7.00
N GLN A 253 -7.50 6.64 7.05
CA GLN A 253 -6.78 6.20 8.25
C GLN A 253 -5.28 6.30 7.95
N PRO A 254 -4.39 6.36 8.96
CA PRO A 254 -2.94 6.40 8.75
C PRO A 254 -2.45 5.34 7.76
N GLY A 255 -1.83 5.77 6.66
CA GLY A 255 -1.34 4.93 5.58
C GLY A 255 -2.40 4.45 4.57
N VAL A 256 -3.62 5.01 4.61
CA VAL A 256 -4.75 4.64 3.74
C VAL A 256 -5.23 5.88 2.96
N PRO A 257 -4.53 6.27 1.90
CA PRO A 257 -4.88 7.45 1.13
C PRO A 257 -6.11 7.21 0.25
N LEU A 258 -6.90 8.26 0.14
CA LEU A 258 -7.93 8.46 -0.86
C LEU A 258 -7.41 9.41 -1.93
N GLY A 259 -7.56 9.05 -3.19
CA GLY A 259 -7.10 9.85 -4.31
C GLY A 259 -7.99 9.74 -5.53
N ARG A 260 -7.72 10.58 -6.53
CA ARG A 260 -8.30 10.51 -7.86
C ARG A 260 -7.31 9.90 -8.83
N LEU A 261 -7.72 8.91 -9.60
CA LEU A 261 -6.88 8.30 -10.62
C LEU A 261 -6.62 9.29 -11.77
N VAL A 262 -5.38 9.34 -12.25
CA VAL A 262 -4.90 10.22 -13.34
C VAL A 262 -4.27 9.35 -14.43
N GLY A 263 -4.60 9.59 -15.70
CA GLY A 263 -4.08 8.79 -16.83
C GLY A 263 -4.90 8.98 -18.12
N ASN A 264 -4.72 8.08 -19.08
CA ASN A 264 -5.40 8.18 -20.37
C ASN A 264 -6.90 7.84 -20.26
N SER A 265 -7.70 8.91 -20.25
CA SER A 265 -9.08 9.05 -20.78
C SER A 265 -10.21 8.13 -20.27
N ALA A 266 -11.32 8.78 -19.91
CA ALA A 266 -12.67 8.29 -19.55
C ALA A 266 -12.96 7.94 -18.07
N VAL A 267 -11.95 7.61 -17.26
CA VAL A 267 -12.19 7.06 -15.91
C VAL A 267 -11.66 8.00 -14.81
N GLN A 268 -12.44 9.03 -14.45
CA GLN A 268 -12.16 9.94 -13.32
C GLN A 268 -12.59 9.33 -11.98
N LEU A 269 -12.13 8.13 -11.68
CA LEU A 269 -12.53 7.39 -10.47
C LEU A 269 -11.76 7.85 -9.23
N LEU A 270 -12.47 7.79 -8.11
CA LEU A 270 -11.85 7.79 -6.80
C LEU A 270 -11.23 6.41 -6.53
N ALA A 271 -10.10 6.40 -5.85
CA ALA A 271 -9.44 5.18 -5.41
C ALA A 271 -8.94 5.34 -3.99
N VAL A 272 -9.21 4.33 -3.18
CA VAL A 272 -8.58 4.12 -1.88
C VAL A 272 -7.56 3.01 -2.05
N THR A 273 -6.32 3.24 -1.63
CA THR A 273 -5.29 2.19 -1.65
C THR A 273 -4.87 1.84 -0.24
N LYS A 274 -4.76 0.55 0.06
CA LYS A 274 -4.34 0.04 1.37
C LYS A 274 -3.26 -1.02 1.21
N ALA A 275 -2.19 -0.94 1.99
CA ALA A 275 -1.25 -2.06 2.10
C ALA A 275 -1.93 -3.26 2.79
N GLY A 276 -1.54 -4.48 2.43
CA GLY A 276 -2.23 -5.70 2.89
C GLY A 276 -2.34 -5.80 4.42
N ALA A 277 -1.24 -5.56 5.14
CA ALA A 277 -1.18 -5.67 6.60
C ALA A 277 -1.62 -4.40 7.37
N PHE A 278 -2.15 -3.38 6.69
CA PHE A 278 -2.46 -2.08 7.31
C PHE A 278 -3.93 -1.91 7.68
N GLY A 279 -4.17 -1.01 8.63
CA GLY A 279 -5.49 -0.52 9.04
C GLY A 279 -6.19 -1.38 10.10
N SER A 280 -7.26 -0.85 10.67
CA SER A 280 -8.15 -1.55 11.59
C SER A 280 -9.15 -2.46 10.86
N GLU A 281 -9.90 -3.29 11.59
CA GLU A 281 -10.99 -4.12 11.05
C GLU A 281 -12.04 -3.30 10.26
N ARG A 282 -12.22 -2.02 10.62
CA ARG A 282 -13.16 -1.10 9.97
C ARG A 282 -12.66 -0.42 8.71
N THR A 283 -11.37 -0.52 8.38
CA THR A 283 -10.75 0.27 7.30
C THR A 283 -11.48 0.20 5.96
N LEU A 284 -11.93 -0.99 5.53
CA LEU A 284 -12.63 -1.14 4.25
C LEU A 284 -14.06 -0.60 4.29
N LEU A 285 -14.71 -0.63 5.46
CA LEU A 285 -16.03 -0.03 5.67
C LEU A 285 -15.93 1.50 5.69
N ASP A 286 -14.96 2.04 6.41
CA ASP A 286 -14.75 3.49 6.47
C ASP A 286 -14.35 4.03 5.08
N ALA A 287 -13.59 3.26 4.30
CA ALA A 287 -13.30 3.58 2.90
C ALA A 287 -14.55 3.55 2.00
N LEU A 288 -15.44 2.59 2.21
CA LEU A 288 -16.72 2.52 1.50
C LEU A 288 -17.60 3.73 1.81
N ASP A 289 -17.78 4.02 3.10
CA ASP A 289 -18.58 5.15 3.59
C ASP A 289 -18.06 6.47 3.02
N ARG A 290 -16.74 6.69 3.13
CA ARG A 290 -16.08 7.87 2.57
C ARG A 290 -16.28 8.00 1.06
N LEU A 291 -16.23 6.90 0.32
CA LEU A 291 -16.47 6.91 -1.13
C LEU A 291 -17.93 7.20 -1.47
N LYS A 292 -18.89 6.71 -0.68
CA LYS A 292 -20.33 6.97 -0.85
C LYS A 292 -20.73 8.40 -0.49
N GLY A 293 -19.87 9.12 0.24
CA GLY A 293 -20.14 10.48 0.75
C GLY A 293 -20.72 10.47 2.17
N ASP A 294 -20.68 9.32 2.84
CA ASP A 294 -21.02 9.17 4.25
C ASP A 294 -19.76 9.56 5.06
N THR A 295 -19.79 10.76 5.62
CA THR A 295 -18.71 11.47 6.35
C THR A 295 -17.47 11.90 5.53
#